data_AF-A0A813D111-F1
#
_entry.id   AF-A0A813D111-F1
#
_cell.length_a   1.000
_cell.length_b   1.000
_cell.length_c   1.000
_cell.angle_alpha   90.00
_cell.angle_beta   90.00
_cell.angle_gamma   90.00
#
_symmetry.space_group_name_H-M   'P 1'
#
loop_
_entity.id
_entity.type
_entity.pdbx_description
1 polymer ?
#
loop_
_entity_poly.entity_id
_entity_poly.type
_entity_poly.pdbx_seq_one_letter_code
_entity_poly.pdbx_strand_id
1 'polypeptide(L)'
;MHLASKSRMHDDALLRTVLLPKTHPVAEAMSSAGTDFNRRQKLDELAGIPPHMIIWRAAVTAAAACEQGNATDKEVIAQHIAAITSPDLLTNRVYCCRATSAFQPNTVKVTLSVSGELQVTLDALIRILVASGGELKLGAPPRSTHERELAKILIELGQRQPEM
;
A
#
# COMPACT_ATOMS: atom_id res chain seq x y z
N MET A 1 5.10 -28.10 -23.48
CA MET A 1 4.04 -27.09 -23.69
C MET A 1 3.10 -27.16 -22.48
N HIS A 2 3.43 -26.50 -21.36
CA HIS A 2 2.59 -26.49 -20.15
C HIS A 2 2.70 -25.09 -19.51
N LEU A 3 1.94 -24.17 -20.10
CA LEU A 3 1.70 -22.82 -19.60
C LEU A 3 0.18 -22.62 -19.62
N ALA A 4 -0.33 -21.91 -18.62
CA ALA A 4 -1.70 -21.42 -18.49
C ALA A 4 -2.71 -22.33 -17.74
N SER A 5 -2.49 -22.56 -16.44
CA SER A 5 -3.59 -22.96 -15.54
C SER A 5 -3.58 -22.30 -14.16
N LYS A 6 -2.73 -21.31 -13.89
CA LYS A 6 -2.66 -20.61 -12.58
C LYS A 6 -3.01 -19.11 -12.62
N SER A 7 -3.54 -18.59 -13.73
CA SER A 7 -3.67 -17.13 -13.94
C SER A 7 -5.09 -16.55 -13.80
N ARG A 8 -6.07 -17.25 -13.24
CA ARG A 8 -7.50 -16.83 -13.34
C ARG A 8 -8.20 -16.37 -12.05
N MET A 9 -7.46 -15.99 -11.00
CA MET A 9 -8.07 -15.40 -9.78
C MET A 9 -7.58 -13.99 -9.42
N HIS A 10 -6.80 -13.34 -10.30
CA HIS A 10 -6.25 -12.00 -10.03
C HIS A 10 -6.70 -10.92 -11.03
N ASP A 11 -7.62 -11.23 -11.93
CA ASP A 11 -7.93 -10.36 -13.09
C ASP A 11 -8.59 -9.02 -12.74
N ASP A 12 -9.05 -8.79 -11.50
CA ASP A 12 -9.64 -7.51 -11.06
C ASP A 12 -8.87 -6.80 -9.93
N ALA A 13 -7.80 -7.40 -9.42
CA ALA A 13 -7.10 -6.91 -8.24
C ALA A 13 -6.03 -5.86 -8.62
N LEU A 14 -6.47 -4.63 -8.94
CA LEU A 14 -5.57 -3.53 -9.30
C LEU A 14 -4.59 -3.22 -8.16
N LEU A 15 -3.30 -3.51 -8.39
CA LEU A 15 -2.23 -3.11 -7.48
C LEU A 15 -2.08 -1.58 -7.48
N ARG A 16 -2.23 -0.97 -6.30
CA ARG A 16 -2.03 0.47 -6.09
C ARG A 16 -0.74 0.68 -5.32
N THR A 17 0.07 1.64 -5.74
CA THR A 17 1.37 1.93 -5.11
C THR A 17 1.43 3.38 -4.68
N VAL A 18 1.73 3.63 -3.42
CA VAL A 18 1.96 4.97 -2.86
C VAL A 18 3.39 5.04 -2.34
N LEU A 19 4.11 6.09 -2.69
CA LEU A 19 5.39 6.42 -2.06
C LEU A 19 5.14 7.31 -0.85
N LEU A 20 5.70 6.94 0.30
CA LEU A 20 5.60 7.69 1.54
C LEU A 20 6.99 8.01 2.08
N PRO A 21 7.21 9.16 2.74
CA PRO A 21 8.39 9.35 3.58
C PRO A 21 8.53 8.22 4.60
N LYS A 22 9.74 7.79 4.92
CA LYS A 22 9.99 6.77 5.96
C LYS A 22 9.43 7.16 7.32
N THR A 23 9.41 8.46 7.61
CA THR A 23 8.87 9.06 8.85
C THR A 23 7.36 9.22 8.84
N HIS A 24 6.68 8.83 7.76
CA HIS A 24 5.23 8.92 7.68
C HIS A 24 4.61 7.92 8.67
N PRO A 25 3.65 8.30 9.54
CA PRO A 25 3.11 7.43 10.59
C PRO A 25 2.62 6.07 10.08
N VAL A 26 1.94 6.07 8.93
CA VAL A 26 1.49 4.83 8.28
C VAL A 26 2.65 3.95 7.80
N ALA A 27 3.72 4.54 7.24
CA ALA A 27 4.88 3.78 6.78
C ALA A 27 5.64 3.13 7.94
N GLU A 28 5.77 3.85 9.07
CA GLU A 28 6.35 3.35 10.31
C GLU A 28 5.51 2.22 10.90
N ALA A 29 4.19 2.41 11.01
CA ALA A 29 3.27 1.40 11.51
C ALA A 29 3.31 0.11 10.67
N MET A 30 3.30 0.23 9.34
CA MET A 30 3.40 -0.92 8.44
C MET A 30 4.74 -1.65 8.57
N SER A 31 5.85 -0.91 8.65
CA SER A 31 7.20 -1.49 8.78
C SER A 31 7.40 -2.17 10.13
N SER A 32 6.89 -1.55 11.20
CA SER A 32 6.88 -2.11 12.55
C SER A 32 6.04 -3.38 12.61
N ALA A 33 4.83 -3.37 12.06
CA ALA A 33 3.96 -4.55 11.99
C ALA A 33 4.58 -5.70 11.19
N GLY A 34 5.25 -5.40 10.07
CA GLY A 34 5.97 -6.41 9.30
C GLY A 34 7.16 -7.01 10.06
N THR A 35 7.89 -6.18 10.80
CA THR A 35 9.02 -6.62 11.64
C THR A 35 8.53 -7.48 12.80
N ASP A 36 7.46 -7.06 13.48
CA ASP A 36 6.83 -7.82 14.56
C ASP A 36 6.29 -9.16 14.07
N PHE A 37 5.61 -9.18 12.92
CA PHE A 37 5.15 -10.42 12.30
C PHE A 37 6.30 -11.41 12.09
N ASN A 38 7.39 -10.96 11.46
CA ASN A 38 8.55 -11.82 11.20
C ASN A 38 9.20 -12.33 12.49
N ARG A 39 9.16 -11.55 13.58
CA ARG A 39 9.63 -11.96 14.90
C ARG A 39 8.75 -13.05 15.50
N ARG A 40 7.43 -12.85 15.51
CA ARG A 40 6.44 -13.76 16.10
C ARG A 40 6.25 -15.04 15.29
N GLN A 41 6.40 -14.96 13.96
CA GLN A 41 6.39 -16.13 13.09
C GLN A 41 7.51 -17.12 13.44
N LYS A 42 8.69 -16.63 13.85
CA LYS A 42 9.80 -17.51 14.30
C LYS A 42 9.49 -18.24 15.61
N LEU A 43 8.50 -17.77 16.36
CA LEU A 43 8.00 -18.36 17.60
C LEU A 43 6.73 -19.20 17.38
N ASP A 44 6.32 -19.38 16.12
CA ASP A 44 5.11 -20.09 15.70
C ASP A 44 3.78 -19.50 16.22
N GLU A 45 3.79 -18.27 16.75
CA GLU A 45 2.61 -17.60 17.33
C GLU A 45 1.58 -17.16 16.29
N LEU A 46 1.95 -17.16 15.00
CA LEU A 46 1.15 -16.64 13.88
C LEU A 46 0.99 -17.68 12.76
N ALA A 47 1.07 -18.97 13.11
CA ALA A 47 0.91 -20.07 12.17
C ALA A 47 -0.39 -19.89 11.35
N GLY A 48 -0.26 -19.93 10.02
CA GLY A 48 -1.40 -19.80 9.10
C GLY A 48 -1.91 -18.38 8.84
N ILE A 49 -1.44 -17.36 9.55
CA ILE A 49 -1.85 -15.96 9.32
C ILE A 49 -0.91 -15.30 8.32
N PRO A 50 -1.40 -14.80 7.17
CA PRO A 50 -0.55 -14.09 6.22
C PRO A 50 -0.11 -12.70 6.71
N PRO A 51 1.14 -12.26 6.42
CA PRO A 51 1.67 -11.00 6.92
C PRO A 51 0.88 -9.77 6.46
N HIS A 52 0.35 -9.80 5.23
CA HIS A 52 -0.35 -8.66 4.65
C HIS A 52 -1.63 -8.28 5.43
N MET A 53 -2.25 -9.19 6.17
CA MET A 53 -3.43 -8.89 6.99
C MET A 53 -3.05 -8.07 8.22
N ILE A 54 -1.96 -8.44 8.89
CA ILE A 54 -1.42 -7.73 10.05
C ILE A 54 -0.93 -6.34 9.62
N ILE A 55 -0.22 -6.27 8.50
CA ILE A 55 0.27 -5.00 7.94
C ILE A 55 -0.90 -4.11 7.51
N TRP A 56 -1.96 -4.67 6.91
CA TRP A 56 -3.17 -3.93 6.55
C TRP A 56 -3.85 -3.32 7.77
N ARG A 57 -4.05 -4.10 8.83
CA ARG A 57 -4.64 -3.59 10.08
C ARG A 57 -3.83 -2.42 10.65
N ALA A 58 -2.51 -2.55 10.67
CA ALA A 58 -1.63 -1.46 11.11
C ALA A 58 -1.77 -0.22 10.22
N ALA A 59 -1.87 -0.40 8.90
CA ALA A 59 -2.01 0.70 7.95
C ALA A 59 -3.32 1.50 8.17
N VAL A 60 -4.47 0.82 8.23
CA VAL A 60 -5.77 1.51 8.42
C VAL A 60 -5.86 2.16 9.79
N THR A 61 -5.32 1.53 10.84
CA THR A 61 -5.30 2.08 12.20
C THR A 61 -4.46 3.36 12.26
N ALA A 62 -3.27 3.35 11.66
CA ALA A 62 -2.42 4.53 11.60
C ALA A 62 -3.03 5.65 10.73
N ALA A 63 -3.70 5.29 9.64
CA ALA A 63 -4.38 6.26 8.78
C ALA A 63 -5.55 6.95 9.48
N ALA A 64 -6.29 6.24 10.34
CA ALA A 64 -7.35 6.84 11.16
C ALA A 64 -6.82 7.92 12.12
N ALA A 65 -5.57 7.76 12.58
CA ALA A 65 -4.90 8.71 13.45
C ALA A 65 -4.23 9.88 12.69
N CYS A 66 -4.17 9.83 11.36
CA CYS A 66 -3.66 10.96 10.58
C CYS A 66 -4.61 12.16 10.69
N GLU A 67 -4.05 13.35 10.92
CA GLU A 67 -4.83 14.59 10.94
C GLU A 67 -5.29 14.99 9.54
N GLN A 68 -4.51 14.64 8.52
CA GLN A 68 -4.82 14.86 7.12
C GLN A 68 -5.89 13.87 6.63
N GLY A 69 -6.68 14.27 5.64
CA GLY A 69 -7.83 13.51 5.13
C GLY A 69 -9.17 14.14 5.51
N ASN A 70 -10.16 14.02 4.61
CA ASN A 70 -11.50 14.56 4.85
C ASN A 70 -12.29 13.69 5.84
N ALA A 71 -13.37 14.24 6.40
CA ALA A 71 -14.18 13.56 7.41
C ALA A 71 -14.80 12.25 6.89
N THR A 72 -15.28 12.24 5.64
CA THR A 72 -15.89 11.05 5.00
C THR A 72 -14.90 9.89 4.89
N ASP A 73 -13.67 10.13 4.44
CA ASP A 73 -12.65 9.09 4.30
C ASP A 73 -12.24 8.52 5.66
N LYS A 74 -12.13 9.39 6.68
CA LYS A 74 -11.84 8.94 8.05
C LYS A 74 -12.98 8.12 8.64
N GLU A 75 -14.22 8.48 8.36
CA GLU A 75 -15.38 7.72 8.78
C GLU A 75 -15.42 6.32 8.13
N VAL A 76 -15.15 6.23 6.83
CA VAL A 76 -15.02 4.93 6.12
C VAL A 76 -13.95 4.06 6.78
N ILE A 77 -12.79 4.62 7.09
CA ILE A 77 -11.70 3.88 7.75
C ILE A 77 -12.10 3.47 9.17
N ALA A 78 -12.74 4.35 9.95
CA ALA A 78 -13.19 4.04 11.30
C ALA A 78 -14.23 2.91 11.32
N GLN A 79 -15.21 2.93 10.41
CA GLN A 79 -16.19 1.87 10.24
C GLN A 79 -15.51 0.54 9.87
N HIS A 80 -14.52 0.57 8.97
CA HIS A 80 -13.75 -0.63 8.62
C HIS A 80 -12.98 -1.19 9.82
N ILE A 81 -12.31 -0.33 10.60
CA ILE A 81 -11.58 -0.76 11.81
C ILE A 81 -12.54 -1.41 12.82
N ALA A 82 -13.71 -0.82 13.04
CA ALA A 82 -14.71 -1.37 13.95
C ALA A 82 -15.26 -2.73 13.48
N ALA A 83 -15.34 -2.94 12.16
CA ALA A 83 -15.79 -4.21 11.57
C ALA A 83 -14.73 -5.33 11.63
N ILE A 84 -13.43 -5.00 11.70
CA ILE A 84 -12.36 -6.01 11.79
C ILE A 84 -12.15 -6.42 13.26
N THR A 85 -12.95 -7.38 13.70
CA THR A 85 -12.82 -7.96 15.06
C THR A 85 -11.79 -9.10 15.12
N SER A 86 -11.51 -9.78 14.00
CA SER A 86 -10.49 -10.82 13.88
C SER A 86 -9.74 -10.74 12.54
N PRO A 87 -8.47 -11.23 12.46
CA PRO A 87 -7.71 -11.30 11.22
C PRO A 87 -8.39 -12.13 10.12
N ASP A 88 -9.15 -13.16 10.50
CA ASP A 88 -9.82 -14.06 9.56
C ASP A 88 -10.85 -13.35 8.68
N LEU A 89 -11.42 -12.24 9.16
CA LEU A 89 -12.34 -11.41 8.38
C LEU A 89 -11.66 -10.69 7.20
N LEU A 90 -10.33 -10.64 7.18
CA LEU A 90 -9.52 -10.10 6.07
C LEU A 90 -9.08 -11.19 5.08
N THR A 91 -9.28 -12.46 5.42
CA THR A 91 -8.96 -13.60 4.55
C THR A 91 -9.73 -13.50 3.25
N ASN A 92 -9.02 -13.63 2.12
CA ASN A 92 -9.54 -13.45 0.76
C ASN A 92 -10.05 -12.04 0.43
N ARG A 93 -9.88 -11.05 1.34
CA ARG A 93 -10.27 -9.66 1.10
C ARG A 93 -9.09 -8.72 0.91
N VAL A 94 -7.96 -8.98 1.57
CA VAL A 94 -6.70 -8.26 1.35
C VAL A 94 -5.76 -9.20 0.59
N TYR A 95 -5.43 -8.87 -0.65
CA TYR A 95 -4.54 -9.69 -1.48
C TYR A 95 -3.08 -9.30 -1.32
N CYS A 96 -2.83 -8.00 -1.15
CA CYS A 96 -1.50 -7.47 -0.95
C CYS A 96 -1.54 -6.24 -0.03
N CYS A 97 -0.66 -6.22 0.96
CA CYS A 97 -0.39 -5.03 1.76
C CYS A 97 1.04 -5.14 2.30
N ARG A 98 1.94 -4.31 1.77
CA ARG A 98 3.35 -4.35 2.17
C ARG A 98 3.98 -2.97 2.04
N ALA A 99 4.94 -2.72 2.93
CA ALA A 99 5.86 -1.59 2.89
C ALA A 99 7.26 -2.13 2.54
N THR A 100 7.91 -1.55 1.54
CA THR A 100 9.26 -1.93 1.10
C THR A 100 10.10 -0.69 0.84
N SER A 101 11.42 -0.76 1.00
CA SER A 101 12.30 0.36 0.64
C SER A 101 12.08 0.77 -0.82
N ALA A 102 11.89 2.06 -1.06
CA ALA A 102 11.87 2.61 -2.41
C ALA A 102 13.31 2.86 -2.90
N PHE A 103 13.46 3.09 -4.21
CA PHE A 103 14.74 3.51 -4.79
C PHE A 103 15.13 4.92 -4.30
N GLN A 104 14.14 5.81 -4.16
CA GLN A 104 14.37 7.14 -3.61
C GLN A 104 14.80 7.03 -2.14
N PRO A 105 15.88 7.74 -1.74
CA PRO A 105 16.29 7.81 -0.35
C PRO A 105 15.15 8.26 0.54
N ASN A 106 15.15 7.78 1.80
CA ASN A 106 14.15 8.15 2.82
C ASN A 106 12.68 7.93 2.43
N THR A 107 12.41 7.07 1.45
CA THR A 107 11.07 6.78 0.96
C THR A 107 10.75 5.29 1.08
N VAL A 108 9.48 4.99 1.37
CA VAL A 108 8.90 3.66 1.44
C VAL A 108 7.88 3.52 0.32
N LYS A 109 7.96 2.41 -0.40
CA LYS A 109 6.95 1.99 -1.37
C LYS A 109 5.91 1.13 -0.64
N VAL A 110 4.72 1.67 -0.50
CA VAL A 110 3.53 0.98 -0.01
C VAL A 110 2.77 0.40 -1.20
N THR A 111 2.57 -0.92 -1.22
CA THR A 111 1.81 -1.62 -2.27
C THR A 111 0.57 -2.26 -1.65
N LEU A 112 -0.59 -1.99 -2.24
CA LEU A 112 -1.90 -2.36 -1.76
C LEU A 112 -2.71 -3.03 -2.87
N SER A 113 -3.47 -4.07 -2.52
CA SER A 113 -4.47 -4.69 -3.38
C SER A 113 -5.49 -5.44 -2.53
N VAL A 114 -6.77 -5.26 -2.83
CA VAL A 114 -7.90 -5.79 -2.07
C VAL A 114 -9.01 -6.27 -3.00
N SER A 115 -9.94 -7.05 -2.45
CA SER A 115 -11.18 -7.48 -3.12
C SER A 115 -12.09 -6.30 -3.46
N GLY A 116 -13.06 -6.52 -4.36
CA GLY A 116 -14.08 -5.53 -4.72
C GLY A 116 -14.80 -4.92 -3.50
N GLU A 117 -15.09 -5.74 -2.49
CA GLU A 117 -15.78 -5.34 -1.26
C GLU A 117 -15.01 -4.29 -0.44
N LEU A 118 -13.67 -4.27 -0.53
CA LEU A 118 -12.83 -3.34 0.22
C LEU A 118 -12.33 -2.16 -0.62
N GLN A 119 -12.78 -2.00 -1.86
CA GLN A 119 -12.29 -0.93 -2.75
C GLN A 119 -12.58 0.46 -2.18
N VAL A 120 -13.76 0.66 -1.58
CA VAL A 120 -14.13 1.95 -0.94
C VAL A 120 -13.15 2.29 0.19
N THR A 121 -12.81 1.30 1.02
CA THR A 121 -11.83 1.45 2.10
C THR A 121 -10.43 1.70 1.56
N LEU A 122 -10.01 0.99 0.51
CA LEU A 122 -8.71 1.19 -0.12
C LEU A 122 -8.59 2.59 -0.73
N ASP A 123 -9.62 3.05 -1.43
CA ASP A 123 -9.61 4.37 -2.04
C ASP A 123 -9.58 5.47 -0.97
N ALA A 124 -10.31 5.32 0.14
CA ALA A 124 -10.24 6.22 1.29
C ALA A 124 -8.84 6.24 1.91
N LEU A 125 -8.24 5.06 2.11
CA LEU A 125 -6.86 4.94 2.61
C LEU A 125 -5.88 5.67 1.68
N ILE A 126 -5.96 5.44 0.35
CA ILE A 126 -5.08 6.10 -0.62
C ILE A 126 -5.26 7.62 -0.57
N ARG A 127 -6.50 8.13 -0.50
CA ARG A 127 -6.75 9.58 -0.41
C ARG A 127 -6.16 10.18 0.86
N ILE A 128 -6.29 9.52 2.01
CA ILE A 128 -5.64 9.95 3.26
C ILE A 128 -4.12 9.98 3.08
N LEU A 129 -3.53 8.91 2.56
CA LEU A 129 -2.09 8.80 2.33
C LEU A 129 -1.56 9.90 1.40
N VAL A 130 -2.30 10.24 0.35
CA VAL A 130 -1.92 11.33 -0.56
C VAL A 130 -2.08 12.68 0.12
N ALA A 131 -3.17 12.90 0.87
CA ALA A 131 -3.39 14.13 1.62
C ALA A 131 -2.33 14.37 2.72
N SER A 132 -1.70 13.31 3.23
CA SER A 132 -0.62 13.37 4.21
C SER A 132 0.80 13.39 3.60
N GLY A 133 0.91 13.74 2.31
CA GLY A 133 2.20 13.92 1.62
C GLY A 133 2.70 12.69 0.88
N GLY A 134 1.84 11.69 0.66
CA GLY A 134 2.13 10.53 -0.17
C GLY A 134 1.97 10.81 -1.66
N GLU A 135 2.77 10.11 -2.47
CA GLU A 135 2.71 10.20 -3.93
C GLU A 135 2.12 8.91 -4.51
N LEU A 136 0.91 8.99 -5.07
CA LEU A 136 0.29 7.87 -5.78
C LEU A 136 1.00 7.64 -7.12
N LYS A 137 1.55 6.45 -7.32
CA LYS A 137 2.14 6.04 -8.59
C LYS A 137 1.09 5.39 -9.48
N LEU A 138 0.92 5.96 -10.66
CA LEU A 138 0.06 5.43 -11.72
C LEU A 138 0.90 4.74 -12.80
N GLY A 139 0.37 3.65 -13.34
CA GLY A 139 1.02 2.91 -14.43
C GLY A 139 1.97 1.80 -13.99
N ALA A 140 2.47 1.05 -14.97
CA ALA A 140 3.40 -0.04 -14.74
C ALA A 140 4.76 0.51 -14.27
N PRO A 141 5.45 -0.16 -13.33
CA PRO A 141 6.81 0.23 -12.98
C PRO A 141 7.72 0.12 -14.22
N PRO A 142 8.71 1.02 -14.38
CA PRO A 142 9.68 0.91 -15.46
C PRO A 142 10.38 -0.44 -15.40
N ARG A 143 10.36 -1.15 -16.53
CA ARG A 143 10.77 -2.55 -16.67
C ARG A 143 12.27 -2.72 -16.76
N SER A 144 13.01 -1.68 -17.14
CA SER A 144 14.47 -1.71 -17.32
C SER A 144 15.18 -0.47 -16.76
N THR A 145 16.49 -0.56 -16.55
CA THR A 145 17.33 0.59 -16.17
C THR A 145 17.22 1.73 -17.18
N HIS A 146 17.22 1.42 -18.48
CA HIS A 146 17.07 2.41 -19.55
C HIS A 146 15.71 3.11 -19.51
N GLU A 147 14.62 2.37 -19.27
CA GLU A 147 13.30 3.01 -19.11
C GLU A 147 13.26 3.96 -17.89
N ARG A 148 14.01 3.65 -16.82
CA ARG A 148 14.11 4.50 -15.63
C ARG A 148 14.91 5.77 -15.93
N GLU A 149 16.02 5.66 -16.64
CA GLU A 149 16.82 6.81 -17.06
C GLU A 149 16.02 7.71 -18.00
N LEU A 150 15.29 7.12 -18.93
CA LEU A 150 14.45 7.86 -19.88
C LEU A 150 13.30 8.58 -19.16
N ALA A 151 12.64 7.92 -18.18
CA ALA A 151 11.65 8.56 -17.33
C ALA A 151 12.24 9.73 -16.51
N LYS A 152 13.48 9.59 -16.01
CA LYS A 152 14.17 10.66 -15.28
C LYS A 152 14.43 11.88 -16.17
N ILE A 153 14.96 11.65 -17.38
CA ILE A 153 15.21 12.71 -18.37
C ILE A 153 13.91 13.43 -18.76
N LEU A 154 12.83 12.68 -18.99
CA LEU A 154 11.52 13.26 -19.34
C LEU A 154 10.95 14.14 -18.21
N ILE A 155 11.11 13.75 -16.95
CA ILE A 155 10.70 14.56 -15.80
C ILE A 155 11.53 15.86 -15.73
N GLU A 156 12.84 15.77 -15.91
CA GLU A 156 13.75 16.93 -15.88
C GLU A 156 13.46 17.93 -17.02
N LEU A 157 13.08 17.42 -18.20
CA LEU A 157 12.69 18.25 -19.34
C LEU A 157 11.30 18.90 -19.14
N GLY A 158 10.35 18.17 -18.57
CA GLY A 158 9.00 18.67 -18.29
C GLY A 158 8.94 19.74 -17.19
N GLN A 159 9.86 19.72 -16.22
CA GLN A 159 9.95 20.75 -15.16
C GLN A 159 10.60 22.06 -15.62
N ARG A 160 11.16 22.11 -16.85
CA ARG A 160 11.82 23.30 -17.42
C ARG A 160 10.90 24.20 -18.27
N GLN A 161 9.60 23.97 -18.30
CA GLN A 161 8.62 24.90 -18.86
C GLN A 161 7.62 25.28 -17.76
N PRO A 162 7.42 26.59 -17.44
CA PRO A 162 7.11 27.63 -18.42
C PRO A 162 7.88 28.95 -18.24
N GLU A 163 8.52 29.43 -19.31
CA GLU A 163 8.62 30.87 -19.59
C GLU A 163 7.97 31.08 -20.96
N MET A 164 6.72 31.53 -20.95
CA MET A 164 6.11 32.30 -22.03
C MET A 164 5.47 33.53 -21.42
#